data_AF-A0A5D2HRV2-F1
#
_entry.id   AF-A0A5D2HRV2-F1
#
_cell.length_a   1.000
_cell.length_b   1.000
_cell.length_c   1.000
_cell.angle_alpha   90.00
_cell.angle_beta   90.00
_cell.angle_gamma   90.00
#
_symmetry.space_group_name_H-M   'P 1'
#
loop_
_entity.id
_entity.type
_entity.pdbx_description
1 polymer ?
#
loop_
_entity_poly.entity_id
_entity_poly.type
_entity_poly.pdbx_seq_one_letter_code
_entity_poly.pdbx_strand_id
1 'polypeptide(L)' 'MIDDEQLGFLANFLGIFIFALVIAYHYVMADPKYEGN' A
#
# COMPACT_ATOMS: atom_id res chain seq x y z
N MET A 1 11.46 -9.93 -21.73
CA MET A 1 11.81 -10.62 -20.47
C MET A 1 12.06 -9.51 -19.48
N ILE A 2 11.37 -9.53 -18.34
CA ILE A 2 11.70 -8.59 -17.26
C ILE A 2 13.06 -9.03 -16.71
N ASP A 3 14.00 -8.11 -16.56
CA ASP A 3 15.28 -8.41 -15.92
C ASP A 3 15.20 -8.17 -14.40
N ASP A 4 16.24 -8.59 -13.69
CA ASP A 4 16.28 -8.50 -12.23
C ASP A 4 16.25 -7.04 -11.73
N GLU A 5 16.74 -6.10 -12.53
CA GLU A 5 16.72 -4.67 -12.22
C GLU A 5 15.28 -4.13 -12.26
N GLN A 6 14.55 -4.42 -13.35
CA GLN A 6 13.15 -4.04 -13.52
C GLN A 6 12.26 -4.71 -12.47
N LEU A 7 12.51 -5.98 -12.16
CA LEU A 7 11.80 -6.71 -11.11
C LEU A 7 12.07 -6.10 -9.73
N GLY A 8 13.33 -5.76 -9.43
CA GLY A 8 13.72 -5.09 -8.19
C GLY A 8 13.05 -3.72 -8.04
N PHE A 9 13.04 -2.91 -9.11
CA PHE A 9 12.34 -1.62 -9.12
C PHE A 9 10.84 -1.79 -8.84
N LEU A 10 10.18 -2.70 -9.56
CA LEU A 10 8.74 -2.91 -9.43
C LEU A 10 8.38 -3.43 -8.03
N ALA A 11 9.16 -4.34 -7.47
CA ALA A 11 8.94 -4.87 -6.12
C ALA A 11 9.10 -3.78 -5.04
N ASN A 12 10.11 -2.91 -5.15
CA ASN A 12 10.30 -1.79 -4.22
C ASN A 12 9.17 -0.76 -4.33
N PHE A 13 8.80 -0.38 -5.56
CA PHE A 13 7.68 0.52 -5.80
C PHE A 13 6.37 -0.05 -5.24
N LEU A 14 6.08 -1.32 -5.53
CA LEU A 14 4.86 -1.99 -5.07
C LEU A 14 4.85 -2.14 -3.54
N GLY A 15 5.99 -2.43 -2.92
CA GLY A 15 6.12 -2.49 -1.46
C GLY A 15 5.73 -1.17 -0.80
N ILE A 16 6.36 -0.07 -1.21
CA ILE A 16 6.04 1.28 -0.69
C ILE A 16 4.58 1.63 -0.97
N PHE A 17 4.09 1.33 -2.17
CA PHE A 17 2.72 1.62 -2.58
C PHE A 17 1.69 0.89 -1.71
N ILE A 18 1.89 -0.40 -1.44
CA ILE A 18 1.02 -1.18 -0.55
C ILE A 18 1.06 -0.62 0.87
N PHE A 19 2.23 -0.26 1.41
CA PHE A 19 2.32 0.37 2.73
C PHE A 19 1.54 1.68 2.80
N ALA A 20 1.64 2.53 1.77
CA ALA A 20 0.86 3.76 1.69
C ALA A 20 -0.66 3.49 1.67
N LEU A 21 -1.11 2.47 0.93
CA LEU A 21 -2.52 2.05 0.91
C LEU A 21 -3.00 1.54 2.27
N VAL A 22 -2.19 0.75 2.98
CA VAL A 22 -2.52 0.28 4.33
C VAL A 22 -2.66 1.43 5.31
N ILE A 23 -1.75 2.40 5.25
CA ILE A 23 -1.83 3.62 6.08
C ILE A 23 -3.09 4.41 5.75
N ALA A 24 -3.39 4.61 4.46
CA ALA A 24 -4.60 5.30 4.03
C ALA A 24 -5.87 4.57 4.48
N TYR A 25 -5.90 3.24 4.40
CA TYR A 25 -7.00 2.43 4.91
C TYR A 25 -7.21 2.64 6.41
N HIS A 26 -6.13 2.56 7.21
CA HIS A 26 -6.22 2.81 8.65
C HIS A 26 -6.65 4.24 8.97
N TYR A 27 -6.20 5.23 8.20
CA TYR A 27 -6.63 6.62 8.35
C TYR A 27 -8.13 6.78 8.10
N VAL A 28 -8.66 6.16 7.03
CA VAL A 28 -10.10 6.18 6.73
C VAL A 28 -10.90 5.42 7.78
N MET A 29 -10.44 4.25 8.21
CA MET A 29 -11.14 3.45 9.23
C MET A 29 -11.05 4.05 10.64
N ALA A 30 -10.12 4.98 10.89
CA ALA A 30 -10.07 5.73 12.14
C ALA A 30 -11.12 6.84 12.23
N ASP A 31 -11.82 7.16 11.13
CA ASP A 31 -12.97 8.06 11.18
C ASP A 31 -14.14 7.35 11.89
N PRO A 32 -14.73 7.96 12.95
CA PRO A 32 -15.86 7.41 13.70
C PRO A 32 -17.06 6.99 12.85
N LYS A 33 -17.21 7.57 11.65
CA LYS A 33 -18.21 7.17 10.67
C LYS A 33 -18.08 5.70 10.22
N TYR A 34 -16.89 5.14 10.30
CA TYR A 34 -16.56 3.77 9.89
C TYR A 34 -16.18 2.87 11.08
N GLU A 35 -16.30 3.36 12.33
CA GLU A 35 -16.30 2.49 13.50
C GLU A 35 -17.47 1.51 13.35
N GLY A 36 -17.15 0.22 13.23
CA GLY A 36 -18.15 -0.82 12.98
C GLY A 36 -19.28 -0.74 14.00
N ASN A 37 -20.50 -0.55 13.49
CA ASN A 37 -21.75 -0.61 14.25
C ASN A 37 -21.85 -1.90 15.09
#